data_AF-A0A3R9J3N3-F1
#
_entry.id   AF-A0A3R9J3N3-F1
#
_cell.length_a   1.000
_cell.length_b   1.000
_cell.length_c   1.000
_cell.angle_alpha   90.00
_cell.angle_beta   90.00
_cell.angle_gamma   90.00
#
_symmetry.space_group_name_H-M   'P 1'
#
loop_
_entity.id
_entity.type
_entity.pdbx_description
1 polymer ?
#
loop_
_entity_poly.entity_id
_entity_poly.type
_entity_poly.pdbx_seq_one_letter_code
_entity_poly.pdbx_strand_id
1 'polypeptide(L)'
;MDTNINTIDSSYTSDVVTYDDSQIDTVINELNEIVNLLSSIDTEISGLDSNDTEWKGESKNQYLDLKLFLKSYHSDYGKSVEELRKVVSGLKTLLGSISTSNVIKEIDNA
;
A
#
# COMPACT_ATOMS: atom_id res chain seq x y z
N MET A 1 -5.32 11.30 -43.66
CA MET A 1 -5.12 11.76 -42.28
C MET A 1 -4.74 13.21 -42.39
N ASP A 2 -5.62 14.11 -41.96
CA ASP A 2 -5.35 15.54 -41.94
C ASP A 2 -4.47 15.82 -40.71
N THR A 3 -3.19 16.09 -40.93
CA THR A 3 -2.17 16.32 -39.90
C THR A 3 -1.98 17.81 -39.66
N ASN A 4 -3.07 18.58 -39.69
CA ASN A 4 -3.01 19.99 -39.38
C ASN A 4 -2.94 20.17 -37.85
N ILE A 5 -1.80 20.69 -37.38
CA ILE A 5 -1.58 20.94 -35.95
C ILE A 5 -2.53 22.00 -35.37
N ASN A 6 -3.19 22.77 -36.24
CA ASN A 6 -4.16 23.81 -35.86
C ASN A 6 -5.60 23.30 -35.80
N THR A 7 -5.87 22.04 -36.18
CA THR A 7 -7.19 21.43 -35.91
C THR A 7 -7.24 21.01 -34.45
N ILE A 8 -7.72 21.93 -33.61
CA ILE A 8 -8.12 21.63 -32.23
C ILE A 8 -9.39 20.78 -32.32
N ASP A 9 -9.22 19.46 -32.29
CA ASP A 9 -10.33 18.48 -32.38
C ASP A 9 -11.07 18.32 -31.03
N SER A 10 -10.57 18.95 -29.97
CA SER A 10 -11.19 18.96 -28.65
C SER A 10 -10.63 20.09 -27.80
N SER A 11 -11.45 21.09 -27.47
CA SER A 11 -11.17 21.96 -26.33
C SER A 11 -11.50 21.17 -25.06
N TYR A 12 -10.52 20.89 -24.21
CA TYR A 12 -10.79 20.41 -22.86
C TYR A 12 -11.47 21.54 -22.10
N THR A 13 -12.80 21.46 -21.94
CA THR A 13 -13.62 22.48 -21.28
C THR A 13 -13.62 22.39 -19.75
N SER A 14 -12.77 21.54 -19.16
CA SER A 14 -12.68 21.40 -17.72
C SER A 14 -11.33 21.89 -17.23
N ASP A 15 -11.34 23.02 -16.54
CA ASP A 15 -10.19 23.53 -15.77
C ASP A 15 -9.85 22.61 -14.57
N VAL A 16 -10.66 21.57 -14.34
CA VAL A 16 -10.50 20.58 -13.28
C VAL A 16 -10.19 19.22 -13.90
N VAL A 17 -8.94 18.78 -13.74
CA VAL A 17 -8.57 17.38 -13.97
C VAL A 17 -9.07 16.56 -12.78
N THR A 18 -10.07 15.71 -13.01
CA THR A 18 -10.58 14.78 -12.00
C THR A 18 -9.91 13.44 -12.22
N TYR A 19 -9.18 12.93 -11.22
CA TYR A 19 -8.58 11.60 -11.27
C TYR A 19 -9.57 10.57 -10.71
N ASP A 20 -9.72 9.44 -11.38
CA ASP A 20 -10.47 8.30 -10.86
C ASP A 20 -9.63 7.62 -9.76
N ASP A 21 -9.96 7.93 -8.50
CA ASP A 21 -9.33 7.36 -7.31
C ASP A 21 -10.19 6.25 -6.67
N SER A 22 -11.26 5.81 -7.35
CA SER A 22 -12.23 4.85 -6.80
C SER A 22 -11.59 3.52 -6.35
N GLN A 23 -10.52 3.09 -7.03
CA GLN A 23 -9.79 1.87 -6.68
C GLN A 23 -8.77 2.06 -5.55
N ILE A 24 -8.33 3.29 -5.28
CA ILE A 24 -7.35 3.58 -4.22
C ILE A 24 -7.96 3.27 -2.85
N ASP A 25 -9.24 3.58 -2.65
CA ASP A 25 -9.95 3.25 -1.41
C ASP A 25 -10.09 1.75 -1.16
N THR A 26 -10.37 0.99 -2.22
CA THR A 26 -10.40 -0.47 -2.15
C THR A 26 -9.06 -1.03 -1.68
N VAL A 27 -7.96 -0.58 -2.31
CA VAL A 27 -6.60 -1.01 -1.95
C VAL A 27 -6.25 -0.63 -0.51
N ILE A 28 -6.61 0.57 -0.05
CA ILE A 28 -6.38 0.99 1.35
C ILE A 28 -7.14 0.07 2.32
N ASN A 29 -8.38 -0.27 2.01
CA ASN A 29 -9.19 -1.17 2.85
C ASN A 29 -8.60 -2.58 2.92
N GLU A 30 -8.19 -3.15 1.78
CA GLU A 30 -7.52 -4.45 1.72
C GLU A 30 -6.22 -4.46 2.54
N LEU A 31 -5.40 -3.41 2.44
CA LEU A 31 -4.17 -3.28 3.21
C LEU A 31 -4.44 -3.18 4.72
N ASN A 32 -5.51 -2.49 5.12
CA ASN A 32 -5.93 -2.45 6.53
C ASN A 32 -6.40 -3.81 7.04
N GLU A 33 -7.10 -4.58 6.22
CA GLU A 33 -7.51 -5.94 6.55
C GLU A 33 -6.30 -6.86 6.74
N ILE A 34 -5.31 -6.78 5.84
CA ILE A 34 -4.05 -7.54 5.96
C ILE A 34 -3.31 -7.18 7.24
N VAL A 35 -3.23 -5.90 7.61
CA VAL A 35 -2.62 -5.46 8.88
C VAL A 35 -3.34 -6.09 10.10
N ASN A 36 -4.67 -6.14 10.08
CA ASN A 36 -5.44 -6.75 11.17
C ASN A 36 -5.22 -8.27 11.25
N LEU A 37 -5.14 -8.96 10.10
CA LEU A 37 -4.82 -10.38 10.04
C LEU A 37 -3.42 -10.67 10.58
N LEU A 38 -2.43 -9.84 10.24
CA LEU A 38 -1.07 -9.96 10.76
C LEU A 38 -1.02 -9.78 12.29
N SER A 39 -1.83 -8.87 12.85
CA SER A 39 -1.92 -8.72 14.30
C SER A 39 -2.49 -9.96 15.00
N SER A 40 -3.34 -10.74 14.32
CA SER A 40 -3.85 -12.00 14.88
C SER A 40 -2.75 -13.07 14.95
N ILE A 41 -1.81 -13.07 14.00
CA ILE A 41 -0.66 -13.97 13.97
C ILE A 41 0.32 -13.73 15.14
N ASP A 42 0.40 -12.49 15.66
CA ASP A 42 1.23 -12.19 16.84
C ASP A 42 0.89 -13.07 18.05
N THR A 43 -0.40 -13.38 18.21
CA THR A 43 -0.88 -14.24 19.31
C THR A 43 -0.42 -15.68 19.11
N GLU A 44 -0.45 -16.18 17.87
CA GLU A 44 0.02 -17.52 17.53
C GLU A 44 1.54 -17.65 17.73
N ILE A 45 2.32 -16.64 17.30
CA ILE A 45 3.77 -16.58 17.52
C ILE A 45 4.10 -16.57 19.02
N SER A 46 3.35 -15.82 19.82
CA SER A 46 3.51 -15.78 21.28
C SER A 46 3.18 -17.12 21.93
N GLY A 47 2.19 -17.84 21.40
CA GLY A 47 1.85 -19.20 21.82
C GLY A 47 2.97 -20.19 21.54
N LEU A 48 3.64 -20.07 20.38
CA LEU A 48 4.83 -20.86 20.09
C LEU A 48 5.91 -20.61 21.16
N ASP A 49 6.30 -19.36 21.42
CA ASP A 49 7.34 -19.07 22.42
C ASP A 49 7.08 -19.69 23.81
N SER A 50 5.81 -19.87 24.19
CA SER A 50 5.41 -20.50 25.44
C SER A 50 5.60 -22.03 25.46
N ASN A 51 5.55 -22.71 24.31
CA ASN A 51 5.62 -24.17 24.18
C ASN A 51 7.03 -24.70 23.89
N ASP A 52 8.06 -23.85 23.88
CA ASP A 52 9.46 -24.21 23.59
C ASP A 52 10.00 -25.38 24.45
N THR A 53 9.50 -25.50 25.68
CA THR A 53 9.97 -26.52 26.64
C THR A 53 9.37 -27.91 26.40
N GLU A 54 8.32 -28.01 25.57
CA GLU A 54 7.61 -29.26 25.27
C GLU A 54 8.31 -30.09 24.19
N TRP A 55 9.19 -29.46 23.38
CA TRP A 55 9.86 -30.10 22.26
C TRP A 55 11.27 -30.61 22.61
N LYS A 56 11.61 -31.81 22.12
CA LYS A 56 12.93 -32.46 22.32
C LYS A 56 13.40 -33.18 21.07
N GLY A 57 14.71 -33.43 20.97
CA GLY A 57 15.31 -34.15 19.85
C GLY A 57 15.13 -33.43 18.51
N GLU A 58 15.04 -34.20 17.42
CA GLU A 58 14.94 -33.65 16.06
C GLU A 58 13.70 -32.76 15.85
N SER A 59 12.57 -33.12 16.47
CA SER A 59 11.34 -32.31 16.42
C SER A 59 11.52 -30.92 17.02
N LYS A 60 12.46 -30.74 17.96
CA LYS A 60 12.80 -29.42 18.50
C LYS A 60 13.46 -28.53 17.45
N ASN A 61 14.36 -29.07 16.62
CA ASN A 61 15.02 -28.30 15.58
C ASN A 61 14.02 -27.82 14.54
N GLN A 62 13.16 -28.71 14.06
CA GLN A 62 12.09 -28.38 13.11
C GLN A 62 11.12 -27.32 13.67
N TYR A 63 10.79 -27.45 14.96
CA TYR A 63 9.96 -26.48 15.66
C TYR A 63 10.63 -25.09 15.75
N LEU A 64 11.93 -25.04 16.09
CA LEU A 64 12.68 -23.78 16.15
C LEU A 64 12.82 -23.12 14.78
N ASP A 65 13.04 -23.91 13.73
CA ASP A 65 13.12 -23.42 12.35
C ASP A 65 11.78 -22.82 11.90
N LEU A 66 10.66 -23.51 12.16
CA LEU A 66 9.33 -22.99 11.87
C LEU A 66 9.05 -21.70 12.64
N LYS A 67 9.39 -21.66 13.92
CA LYS A 67 9.21 -20.47 14.76
C LYS A 67 9.99 -19.27 14.22
N LEU A 68 11.27 -19.49 13.86
CA LEU A 68 12.10 -18.44 13.27
C LEU A 68 11.53 -17.96 11.94
N PHE A 69 11.12 -18.88 11.08
CA PHE A 69 10.50 -18.55 9.81
C PHE A 69 9.25 -17.69 9.99
N LEU A 70 8.32 -18.09 10.88
CA LEU A 70 7.08 -17.35 11.13
C LEU A 70 7.36 -15.93 11.65
N LYS A 71 8.33 -15.78 12.58
CA LYS A 71 8.74 -14.48 13.10
C LYS A 71 9.31 -13.57 12.02
N SER A 72 10.24 -14.09 11.21
CA SER A 72 10.84 -13.32 10.12
C SER A 72 9.83 -12.96 9.05
N TYR A 73 9.01 -13.92 8.62
CA TYR A 73 7.98 -13.68 7.61
C TYR A 73 6.97 -12.64 8.08
N HIS A 74 6.44 -12.78 9.30
CA HIS A 74 5.49 -11.82 9.88
C HIS A 74 6.07 -10.40 9.95
N SER A 75 7.29 -10.26 10.46
CA SER A 75 7.98 -8.97 10.55
C SER A 75 8.23 -8.34 9.19
N ASP A 76 8.83 -9.08 8.25
CA ASP A 76 9.23 -8.54 6.95
C ASP A 76 8.01 -8.21 6.09
N TYR A 77 7.04 -9.12 6.03
CA TYR A 77 5.81 -8.89 5.28
C TYR A 77 4.97 -7.77 5.90
N GLY A 78 4.84 -7.73 7.22
CA GLY A 78 4.14 -6.64 7.92
C GLY A 78 4.73 -5.28 7.63
N LYS A 79 6.08 -5.17 7.64
CA LYS A 79 6.76 -3.94 7.24
C LYS A 79 6.45 -3.55 5.79
N SER A 80 6.49 -4.49 4.86
CA SER A 80 6.17 -4.22 3.45
C SER A 80 4.71 -3.74 3.27
N VAL A 81 3.75 -4.36 3.96
CA VAL A 81 2.34 -3.97 3.92
C VAL A 81 2.13 -2.57 4.49
N GLU A 82 2.78 -2.24 5.61
CA GLU A 82 2.67 -0.90 6.20
C GLU A 82 3.25 0.20 5.30
N GLU A 83 4.41 -0.04 4.68
CA GLU A 83 5.02 0.90 3.76
C GLU A 83 4.15 1.10 2.51
N LEU A 84 3.59 0.02 1.96
CA LEU A 84 2.65 0.12 0.85
C LEU A 84 1.39 0.93 1.24
N ARG A 85 0.82 0.67 2.42
CA ARG A 85 -0.34 1.42 2.94
C ARG A 85 -0.04 2.91 3.05
N LYS A 86 1.15 3.28 3.55
CA LYS A 86 1.60 4.68 3.66
C LYS A 86 1.69 5.34 2.29
N VAL A 87 2.32 4.66 1.32
CA VAL A 87 2.48 5.18 -0.05
C VAL A 87 1.12 5.38 -0.72
N VAL A 88 0.21 4.39 -0.66
CA VAL A 88 -1.11 4.48 -1.29
C VAL A 88 -1.96 5.58 -0.63
N SER A 89 -1.92 5.71 0.69
CA SER A 89 -2.62 6.79 1.40
C SER A 89 -2.05 8.18 1.05
N GLY A 90 -0.72 8.27 0.90
CA GLY A 90 -0.04 9.47 0.44
C GLY A 90 -0.43 9.86 -0.99
N LEU A 91 -0.54 8.89 -1.90
CA LEU A 91 -1.04 9.10 -3.25
C LEU A 91 -2.48 9.63 -3.24
N LYS A 92 -3.37 9.05 -2.42
CA LYS A 92 -4.75 9.54 -2.28
C LYS A 92 -4.78 11.01 -1.83
N THR A 93 -3.97 11.33 -0.83
CA THR A 93 -3.86 12.69 -0.28
C THR A 93 -3.36 13.67 -1.33
N LEU A 94 -2.34 13.28 -2.10
CA LEU A 94 -1.79 14.09 -3.19
C LEU A 94 -2.84 14.38 -4.24
N LEU A 95 -3.55 13.35 -4.73
CA LEU A 95 -4.60 13.50 -5.75
C LEU A 95 -5.72 14.43 -5.26
N GLY A 96 -6.18 14.27 -4.02
CA GLY A 96 -7.19 15.16 -3.42
C GLY A 96 -6.73 16.62 -3.31
N SER A 97 -5.43 16.86 -3.13
CA SER A 97 -4.86 18.20 -2.96
C SER A 97 -4.62 18.95 -4.29
N ILE A 98 -4.68 18.26 -5.45
CA ILE A 98 -4.47 18.88 -6.77
C ILE A 98 -5.47 20.00 -7.02
N SER A 99 -6.75 19.78 -6.69
CA SER A 99 -7.83 20.76 -6.89
C SER A 99 -7.64 22.07 -6.11
N THR A 100 -6.84 22.04 -5.05
CA THR A 100 -6.53 23.19 -4.17
C THR A 100 -5.11 23.72 -4.36
N SER A 101 -4.37 23.17 -5.32
CA SER A 101 -2.98 23.55 -5.55
C SER A 101 -2.90 24.89 -6.29
N ASN A 102 -2.11 25.83 -5.77
CA ASN A 102 -1.89 27.11 -6.43
C ASN A 102 -0.91 26.94 -7.60
N VAL A 103 -1.25 27.50 -8.76
CA VAL A 103 -0.35 27.56 -9.90
C VAL A 103 0.81 28.51 -9.55
N ILE A 104 2.04 27.97 -9.47
CA ILE A 104 3.24 28.75 -9.13
C ILE A 104 3.73 29.58 -10.33
N LYS A 105 3.31 29.24 -11.55
CA LYS A 105 3.52 30.01 -12.78
C LYS A 105 2.56 29.54 -13.86
N GLU A 106 1.69 30.43 -14.34
CA GLU A 106 1.03 30.20 -15.63
C GLU A 106 2.11 30.27 -16.72
N ILE A 107 2.02 29.41 -17.74
CA ILE A 107 2.88 29.54 -18.91
C ILE A 107 2.36 30.76 -19.66
N ASP A 108 3.05 31.89 -19.54
CA ASP A 108 2.79 33.10 -20.33
C ASP A 108 3.12 32.81 -21.81
N ASN A 109 2.15 32.22 -22.53
CA ASN A 109 1.88 32.25 -24.00
C ASN A 109 1.25 30.94 -24.49
N ALA A 110 -0.08 30.81 -24.36
CA ALA A 110 -0.89 29.92 -25.20
C ALA A 110 -1.72 30.75 -26.17
#